data_AF-A0A973SWB6-F1
#
_entry.id   AF-A0A973SWB6-F1
#
_cell.length_a   1.000
_cell.length_b   1.000
_cell.length_c   1.000
_cell.angle_alpha   90.00
_cell.angle_beta   90.00
_cell.angle_gamma   90.00
#
_symmetry.space_group_name_H-M   'P 1'
#
loop_
_entity.id
_entity.type
_entity.pdbx_description
1 polymer ?
#
loop_
_entity_poly.entity_id
_entity_poly.type
_entity_poly.pdbx_seq_one_letter_code
_entity_poly.pdbx_strand_id
1 'polypeptide(L)'
;MFSRTLNRAAAAVGISMLVVTAGGGATAVAQTTVQPQAVQGGVVRGGADGSPRTLMCPPEENVLSGGFTLSAPEGRRLGAVPADLVESHPTVDATGWVIAVRKGLAPDGRDRHADHGDPADLTIWLVCTQGENTPGG
;
A
#
# COMPACT_ATOMS: atom_id res chain seq x y z
N MET A 1 35.65 -2.14 70.90
CA MET A 1 35.77 -0.67 71.03
C MET A 1 34.62 -0.03 70.25
N PHE A 2 34.06 1.06 70.79
CA PHE A 2 33.19 2.07 70.14
C PHE A 2 32.00 1.64 69.26
N SER A 3 30.81 1.85 69.84
CA SER A 3 29.57 2.22 69.15
C SER A 3 29.71 3.53 68.34
N ARG A 4 28.97 3.63 67.23
CA ARG A 4 28.39 4.85 66.62
C ARG A 4 27.36 4.40 65.57
N THR A 5 26.04 4.43 65.76
CA THR A 5 25.07 5.52 65.99
C THR A 5 24.86 6.52 64.84
N LEU A 6 23.56 6.65 64.45
CA LEU A 6 22.88 7.84 63.88
C LEU A 6 23.24 8.20 62.42
N ASN A 7 22.35 8.71 61.54
CA ASN A 7 21.00 9.32 61.65
C ASN A 7 20.12 8.91 60.43
N ARG A 8 18.80 8.70 60.55
CA ARG A 8 17.65 9.65 60.36
C ARG A 8 17.68 10.41 59.00
N ALA A 9 16.59 10.57 58.23
CA ALA A 9 15.13 10.51 58.46
C ALA A 9 14.42 9.96 57.18
N ALA A 10 13.21 9.38 57.13
CA ALA A 10 11.86 9.89 57.46
C ALA A 10 11.55 11.27 56.81
N ALA A 11 10.46 11.54 56.10
CA ALA A 11 9.30 10.76 55.61
C ALA A 11 8.75 11.52 54.33
N ALA A 12 7.54 11.40 53.77
CA ALA A 12 6.28 10.75 54.17
C ALA A 12 5.32 10.50 52.98
N VAL A 13 4.38 9.55 53.17
CA VAL A 13 2.95 9.53 52.76
C VAL A 13 2.46 10.37 51.57
N GLY A 14 1.82 9.71 50.60
CA GLY A 14 1.01 10.34 49.55
C GLY A 14 0.06 9.35 48.87
N ILE A 15 -0.98 8.88 49.57
CA ILE A 15 -2.06 8.08 48.97
C ILE A 15 -3.05 9.05 48.30
N SER A 16 -3.30 8.85 47.01
CA SER A 16 -4.44 9.48 46.31
C SER A 16 -5.17 8.41 45.52
N MET A 17 -6.10 7.72 46.19
CA MET A 17 -7.18 7.03 45.49
C MET A 17 -8.05 8.08 44.81
N LEU A 18 -8.27 7.95 43.51
CA LEU A 18 -9.29 8.72 42.81
C LEU A 18 -10.24 7.74 42.12
N VAL A 19 -11.30 7.39 42.84
CA VAL A 19 -12.43 6.62 42.32
C VAL A 19 -13.60 7.58 42.18
N VAL A 20 -14.03 7.82 40.94
CA VAL A 20 -15.38 8.33 40.65
C VAL A 20 -15.99 7.40 39.61
N THR A 21 -17.17 6.89 39.93
CA THR A 21 -17.91 5.89 39.15
C THR A 21 -18.98 6.53 38.27
N ALA A 22 -19.13 5.97 37.06
CA ALA A 22 -20.34 5.94 36.24
C ALA A 22 -20.97 7.27 35.75
N GLY A 23 -21.06 7.42 34.42
CA GLY A 23 -21.89 8.44 33.79
C GLY A 23 -21.57 8.64 32.31
N GLY A 24 -22.28 7.92 31.43
CA GLY A 24 -22.10 8.03 29.97
C GLY A 24 -21.19 6.96 29.39
N GLY A 25 -21.78 5.89 28.86
CA GLY A 25 -21.08 4.89 28.10
C GLY A 25 -20.66 5.43 26.73
N ALA A 26 -19.56 6.19 26.70
CA ALA A 26 -18.75 6.24 25.50
C ALA A 26 -18.18 4.84 25.29
N THR A 27 -18.86 4.03 24.48
CA THR A 27 -18.18 2.95 23.78
C THR A 27 -17.08 3.61 22.98
N ALA A 28 -15.86 3.56 23.50
CA ALA A 28 -14.68 3.68 22.67
C ALA A 28 -14.81 2.55 21.66
N VAL A 29 -15.39 2.88 20.50
CA VAL A 29 -15.32 2.02 19.32
C VAL A 29 -13.84 1.81 19.16
N ALA A 30 -13.39 0.58 19.41
CA ALA A 30 -12.04 0.21 19.08
C ALA A 30 -11.96 0.42 17.58
N GLN A 31 -11.36 1.55 17.17
CA GLN A 31 -10.93 1.75 15.81
C GLN A 31 -9.84 0.71 15.63
N THR A 32 -10.25 -0.50 15.25
CA THR A 32 -9.42 -1.40 14.47
C THR A 32 -9.02 -0.58 13.27
N THR A 33 -7.86 0.05 13.37
CA THR A 33 -7.15 0.67 12.28
C THR A 33 -6.79 -0.47 11.34
N VAL A 34 -7.75 -0.84 10.48
CA VAL A 34 -7.56 -1.82 9.42
C VAL A 34 -6.46 -1.23 8.55
N GLN A 35 -5.24 -1.74 8.76
CA GLN A 35 -4.09 -1.16 8.09
C GLN A 35 -4.23 -1.42 6.59
N PRO A 36 -4.11 -0.39 5.75
CA PRO A 36 -4.26 -0.52 4.31
C PRO A 36 -3.43 -1.70 3.78
N GLN A 37 -4.12 -2.67 3.17
CA GLN A 37 -3.48 -3.85 2.61
C GLN A 37 -3.01 -3.53 1.20
N ALA A 38 -1.69 -3.57 0.97
CA ALA A 38 -1.14 -3.48 -0.37
C ALA A 38 -1.28 -4.84 -1.08
N VAL A 39 -2.27 -4.94 -1.96
CA VAL A 39 -2.46 -6.12 -2.82
C VAL A 39 -1.56 -5.99 -4.04
N GLN A 40 -0.51 -6.82 -4.08
CA GLN A 40 0.30 -7.01 -5.27
C GLN A 40 -0.43 -7.96 -6.24
N GLY A 41 -0.68 -7.51 -7.46
CA GLY A 41 -1.12 -8.36 -8.55
C GLY A 41 0.01 -9.24 -9.08
N GLY A 42 -0.35 -10.39 -9.64
CA GLY A 42 0.60 -11.20 -10.41
C GLY A 42 1.14 -10.46 -11.63
N VAL A 43 2.30 -10.89 -12.14
CA VAL A 43 2.89 -10.34 -13.37
C VAL A 43 2.02 -10.69 -14.58
N VAL A 44 1.48 -9.66 -15.23
CA VAL A 44 0.70 -9.78 -16.47
C VAL A 44 1.68 -9.79 -17.65
N ARG A 45 1.88 -10.97 -18.24
CA ARG A 45 2.78 -11.13 -19.40
C ARG A 45 2.30 -10.35 -20.60
N GLY A 46 3.19 -9.54 -21.18
CA GLY A 46 2.85 -8.60 -22.26
C GLY A 46 1.77 -7.59 -21.87
N GLY A 47 1.54 -7.36 -20.57
CA GLY A 47 0.49 -6.48 -20.06
C GLY A 47 0.69 -4.99 -20.37
N ALA A 48 1.88 -4.60 -20.85
CA ALA A 48 2.19 -3.26 -21.33
C ALA A 48 1.97 -3.08 -22.85
N ASP A 49 0.93 -3.73 -23.39
CA ASP A 49 0.48 -3.63 -24.78
C ASP A 49 -0.39 -2.39 -25.06
N GLY A 50 -0.79 -1.68 -24.01
CA GLY A 50 -1.76 -0.59 -24.06
C GLY A 50 -3.22 -1.06 -23.94
N SER A 51 -3.47 -2.34 -23.65
CA SER A 51 -4.80 -2.83 -23.30
C SER A 51 -5.10 -2.56 -21.82
N PRO A 52 -6.33 -2.17 -21.44
CA PRO A 52 -6.71 -2.02 -20.03
C PRO A 52 -6.53 -3.32 -19.25
N ARG A 53 -5.86 -3.21 -18.11
CA ARG A 53 -5.66 -4.28 -17.12
C ARG A 53 -6.27 -3.83 -15.81
N THR A 54 -6.86 -4.77 -15.08
CA THR A 54 -7.58 -4.46 -13.85
C THR A 54 -7.19 -5.45 -12.76
N LEU A 55 -6.92 -4.92 -11.57
CA LEU A 55 -6.75 -5.69 -10.33
C LEU A 55 -7.87 -5.28 -9.37
N MET A 56 -8.35 -6.23 -8.57
CA MET A 56 -9.51 -6.07 -7.68
C MET A 56 -9.07 -6.26 -6.22
N CYS A 57 -9.70 -5.51 -5.32
CA CYS A 57 -9.68 -5.80 -3.90
C CYS A 57 -10.45 -7.08 -3.56
N PRO A 58 -10.22 -7.66 -2.37
CA PRO A 58 -11.17 -8.58 -1.74
C PRO A 58 -12.60 -7.99 -1.67
N PRO A 59 -13.64 -8.83 -1.55
CA PRO A 59 -14.98 -8.35 -1.24
C PRO A 59 -15.01 -7.48 0.02
N GLU A 60 -15.92 -6.50 0.07
CA GLU A 60 -16.12 -5.57 1.20
C GLU A 60 -14.98 -4.53 1.40
N GLU A 61 -14.00 -4.47 0.49
CA GLU A 61 -12.89 -3.50 0.52
C GLU A 61 -12.94 -2.49 -0.66
N ASN A 62 -12.56 -1.24 -0.36
CA ASN A 62 -12.45 -0.14 -1.32
C ASN A 62 -10.98 0.14 -1.67
N VAL A 63 -10.72 0.63 -2.89
CA VAL A 63 -9.40 1.07 -3.34
C VAL A 63 -9.16 2.54 -3.00
N LEU A 64 -8.15 2.82 -2.17
CA LEU A 64 -7.67 4.18 -1.92
C LEU A 64 -6.65 4.67 -2.96
N SER A 65 -5.81 3.77 -3.46
CA SER A 65 -4.79 4.12 -4.46
C SER A 65 -4.38 2.91 -5.29
N GLY A 66 -3.97 3.17 -6.53
CA GLY A 66 -3.33 2.20 -7.41
C GLY A 66 -1.97 2.67 -7.89
N GLY A 67 -1.13 1.72 -8.28
CA GLY A 67 0.21 1.93 -8.81
C GLY A 67 0.63 0.76 -9.70
N PHE A 68 1.78 0.89 -10.35
CA PHE A 68 2.25 -0.13 -11.28
C PHE A 68 3.77 -0.17 -11.38
N THR A 69 4.29 -1.27 -11.91
CA THR A 69 5.70 -1.44 -12.21
C THR A 69 5.85 -2.23 -13.51
N LEU A 70 6.77 -1.79 -14.35
CA LEU A 70 7.14 -2.48 -15.57
C LEU A 70 8.43 -3.27 -15.33
N SER A 71 8.46 -4.50 -15.81
CA SER A 71 9.62 -5.39 -15.72
C SER A 71 9.93 -5.99 -17.08
N ALA A 72 11.20 -6.30 -17.32
CA ALA A 72 11.62 -7.08 -18.47
C ALA A 72 11.89 -8.53 -18.05
N PRO A 73 11.52 -9.53 -18.87
CA PRO A 73 11.94 -10.91 -18.66
C PRO A 73 13.46 -11.05 -18.89
N GLU A 74 14.06 -12.13 -18.38
CA GLU A 74 15.50 -12.39 -18.49
C GLU A 74 16.00 -12.36 -19.95
N GLY A 75 17.19 -11.74 -20.17
CA GLY A 75 17.78 -11.57 -21.50
C GLY A 75 17.10 -10.50 -22.38
N ARG A 76 16.16 -9.74 -21.81
CA ARG A 76 15.52 -8.57 -22.43
C ARG A 76 15.65 -7.38 -21.47
N ARG A 77 15.62 -6.18 -22.05
CA ARG A 77 15.51 -4.92 -21.31
C ARG A 77 14.29 -4.14 -21.74
N LEU A 78 13.82 -3.25 -20.87
CA LEU A 78 12.82 -2.26 -21.24
C LEU A 78 13.36 -1.36 -22.35
N GLY A 79 12.55 -1.04 -23.35
CA GLY A 79 12.91 -0.15 -24.44
C GLY A 79 13.30 1.26 -23.98
N ALA A 80 14.11 1.97 -24.76
CA ALA A 80 14.64 3.29 -24.39
C ALA A 80 13.59 4.42 -24.40
N VAL A 81 12.53 4.29 -25.20
CA VAL A 81 11.37 5.21 -25.19
C VAL A 81 10.69 5.13 -23.82
N PRO A 82 10.29 6.24 -23.17
CA PRO A 82 9.49 6.22 -21.95
C PRO A 82 8.24 5.33 -22.07
N ALA A 83 7.68 4.91 -20.93
CA ALA A 83 6.40 4.22 -20.94
C ALA A 83 5.28 5.25 -21.15
N ASP A 84 4.41 5.01 -22.14
CA ASP A 84 3.23 5.85 -22.33
C ASP A 84 2.14 5.36 -21.38
N LEU A 85 1.70 6.23 -20.46
CA LEU A 85 0.51 5.99 -19.64
C LEU A 85 -0.72 6.37 -20.46
N VAL A 86 -1.55 5.37 -20.80
CA VAL A 86 -2.76 5.54 -21.61
C VAL A 86 -3.97 5.79 -20.72
N GLU A 87 -4.06 5.05 -19.61
CA GLU A 87 -5.20 5.08 -18.68
C GLU A 87 -4.73 4.69 -17.27
N SER A 88 -5.24 5.34 -16.22
CA SER A 88 -5.02 4.92 -14.82
C SER A 88 -6.04 5.59 -13.89
N HIS A 89 -7.02 4.83 -13.40
CA HIS A 89 -8.07 5.33 -12.52
C HIS A 89 -8.73 4.18 -11.72
N PRO A 90 -9.44 4.44 -10.61
CA PRO A 90 -10.23 3.41 -9.93
C PRO A 90 -11.43 2.98 -10.80
N THR A 91 -11.93 1.77 -10.58
CA THR A 91 -13.20 1.30 -11.16
C THR A 91 -14.38 2.15 -10.69
N VAL A 92 -15.51 2.07 -11.40
CA VAL A 92 -16.72 2.88 -11.13
C VAL A 92 -17.34 2.64 -9.74
N ASP A 93 -17.13 1.46 -9.18
CA ASP A 93 -17.54 1.01 -7.84
C ASP A 93 -16.42 1.15 -6.78
N ALA A 94 -15.25 1.68 -7.18
CA ALA A 94 -14.05 1.78 -6.36
C ALA A 94 -13.51 0.46 -5.76
N THR A 95 -13.91 -0.72 -6.27
CA THR A 95 -13.39 -2.02 -5.78
C THR A 95 -12.13 -2.51 -6.50
N GLY A 96 -11.68 -1.81 -7.55
CA GLY A 96 -10.50 -2.17 -8.32
C GLY A 96 -9.81 -0.96 -8.95
N TRP A 97 -8.67 -1.19 -9.61
CA TRP A 97 -7.92 -0.17 -10.34
C TRP A 97 -7.70 -0.60 -11.80
N VAL A 98 -8.07 0.27 -12.73
CA VAL A 98 -7.85 0.10 -14.18
C VAL A 98 -6.58 0.82 -14.58
N ILE A 99 -5.74 0.16 -15.37
CA ILE A 99 -4.54 0.77 -15.96
C ILE A 99 -4.27 0.22 -17.37
N ALA A 100 -3.93 1.12 -18.29
CA ALA A 100 -3.36 0.80 -19.58
C ALA A 100 -2.03 1.55 -19.75
N VAL A 101 -0.96 0.83 -20.06
CA VAL A 101 0.37 1.40 -20.36
C VAL A 101 0.94 0.74 -21.61
N ARG A 102 1.70 1.50 -22.40
CA ARG A 102 2.44 0.97 -23.54
C ARG A 102 3.94 0.99 -23.28
N LYS A 103 4.58 -0.16 -23.40
CA LYS A 103 6.04 -0.30 -23.30
C LYS A 103 6.52 -1.53 -24.08
N GLY A 104 7.45 -1.32 -25.02
CA GLY A 104 8.14 -2.42 -25.70
C GLY A 104 9.42 -2.87 -24.98
N LEU A 105 9.85 -4.09 -25.26
CA LEU A 105 11.15 -4.65 -24.89
C LEU A 105 12.20 -4.44 -25.98
N ALA A 106 13.47 -4.40 -25.62
CA ALA A 106 14.60 -4.42 -26.54
C ALA A 106 15.53 -5.61 -26.23
N PRO A 107 16.23 -6.18 -27.23
CA PRO A 107 17.27 -7.16 -26.99
C PRO A 107 18.44 -6.56 -26.21
N ASP A 108 19.12 -7.36 -25.39
CA ASP A 108 20.32 -6.92 -24.65
C ASP A 108 21.57 -6.74 -25.53
N GLY A 109 21.56 -7.25 -26.77
CA GLY A 109 22.59 -7.07 -27.78
C GLY A 109 22.67 -5.65 -28.40
N ARG A 110 23.71 -5.41 -29.22
CA ARG A 110 23.97 -4.10 -29.87
C ARG A 110 23.17 -3.87 -31.16
N ASP A 111 22.20 -4.72 -31.47
CA ASP A 111 21.48 -4.65 -32.75
C ASP A 111 20.52 -3.47 -32.77
N ARG A 112 20.89 -2.44 -33.54
CA ARG A 112 20.17 -1.17 -33.66
C ARG A 112 18.93 -1.20 -34.57
N HIS A 113 18.51 -2.38 -35.02
CA HIS A 113 17.20 -2.50 -35.64
C HIS A 113 16.14 -2.43 -34.54
N ALA A 114 15.56 -1.24 -34.39
CA ALA A 114 14.40 -1.00 -33.56
C ALA A 114 13.18 -1.68 -34.18
N ASP A 115 13.13 -3.00 -34.03
CA ASP A 115 11.89 -3.74 -34.16
C ASP A 115 10.85 -3.16 -33.20
N HIS A 116 9.56 -3.29 -33.52
CA HIS A 116 8.49 -2.85 -32.65
C HIS A 116 8.38 -3.86 -31.50
N GLY A 117 9.30 -3.72 -30.54
CA GLY A 117 9.60 -4.73 -29.56
C GLY A 117 8.41 -5.15 -28.73
N ASP A 118 8.36 -6.46 -28.42
CA ASP A 118 7.24 -7.10 -27.75
C ASP A 118 6.79 -6.32 -26.51
N PRO A 119 5.48 -6.27 -26.21
CA PRO A 119 4.97 -5.67 -24.99
C PRO A 119 5.70 -6.20 -23.75
N ALA A 120 6.08 -5.27 -22.86
CA ALA A 120 6.71 -5.59 -21.59
C ALA A 120 5.70 -6.17 -20.58
N ASP A 121 6.25 -6.78 -19.53
CA ASP A 121 5.45 -7.35 -18.45
C ASP A 121 5.04 -6.26 -17.44
N LEU A 122 3.79 -6.31 -17.00
CA LEU A 122 3.17 -5.34 -16.11
C LEU A 122 2.80 -5.97 -14.77
N THR A 123 3.22 -5.35 -13.67
CA THR A 123 2.74 -5.63 -12.31
C THR A 123 1.88 -4.47 -11.84
N ILE A 124 0.69 -4.76 -11.31
CA ILE A 124 -0.24 -3.77 -10.75
C ILE A 124 -0.22 -3.92 -9.23
N TRP A 125 -0.27 -2.79 -8.52
CA TRP A 125 -0.37 -2.71 -7.08
C TRP A 125 -1.58 -1.87 -6.74
N LEU A 126 -2.35 -2.27 -5.74
CA LEU A 126 -3.41 -1.42 -5.20
C LEU A 126 -3.47 -1.51 -3.69
N VAL A 127 -4.03 -0.47 -3.07
CA VAL A 127 -4.18 -0.37 -1.63
C VAL A 127 -5.66 -0.48 -1.29
N CYS A 128 -6.02 -1.58 -0.65
CA CYS A 128 -7.37 -1.85 -0.16
C CYS A 128 -7.54 -1.39 1.28
N THR A 129 -8.71 -0.83 1.60
CA THR A 129 -9.16 -0.58 2.98
C THR A 129 -10.57 -1.11 3.20
N GLN A 130 -10.83 -1.68 4.38
CA GLN A 130 -12.17 -2.11 4.77
C GLN A 130 -12.99 -0.91 5.26
N GLY A 131 -14.19 -0.75 4.69
CA GLY A 131 -15.20 0.16 5.20
C GLY A 131 -14.86 1.65 5.19
N GLU A 132 -13.74 2.07 4.56
CA GLU A 132 -13.45 3.48 4.39
C GLU A 132 -14.36 4.03 3.28
N ASN A 133 -15.42 4.73 3.70
CA ASN A 133 -16.26 5.49 2.79
C ASN A 133 -15.38 6.49 2.04
N THR A 134 -15.48 6.51 0.71
CA THR A 134 -14.78 7.47 -0.14
C THR A 134 -14.96 8.91 0.40
N PRO A 135 -13.90 9.72 0.51
CA PRO A 135 -14.01 11.11 0.98
C PRO A 135 -14.76 11.97 -0.05
N GLY A 136 -16.09 12.00 0.08
CA GLY A 136 -17.02 12.60 -0.86
C GLY A 136 -18.46 12.52 -0.32
N GLY A 137 -18.67 13.10 0.86
CA GLY A 137 -20.00 13.44 1.40
C GLY A 137 -20.40 14.87 1.04
#